data_AF-A0A0Q4S2H3-F1
#
_entry.id   AF-A0A0Q4S2H3-F1
#
_cell.length_a   1.000
_cell.length_b   1.000
_cell.length_c   1.000
_cell.angle_alpha   90.00
_cell.angle_beta   90.00
_cell.angle_gamma   90.00
#
_symmetry.space_group_name_H-M   'P 1'
#
loop_
_entity.id
_entity.type
_entity.pdbx_description
1 polymer ?
#
loop_
_entity_poly.entity_id
_entity_poly.type
_entity_poly.pdbx_seq_one_letter_code
_entity_poly.pdbx_strand_id
1 'polypeptide(L)'
;MPVKMSLVKKSCLAAALLGAACAAALAADWAFAFKPVAAQMAIYSGGLGDPAAPTAQDAKVSFHMQGKAARDLFDRLGPDVKNECTTDPKVRVRMKERLQCIQYSNSDTSCYFGFDLKDGKSIGGSIC
;
A
#
# COMPACT_ATOMS: atom_id res chain seq x y z
N MET A 1 44.30 45.94 5.83
CA MET A 1 43.75 45.04 4.79
C MET A 1 43.26 43.73 5.45
N PRO A 2 41.98 43.64 5.90
CA PRO A 2 41.46 42.52 6.71
C PRO A 2 40.70 41.43 5.92
N VAL A 3 40.89 41.33 4.59
CA VAL A 3 39.96 40.60 3.72
C VAL A 3 40.19 39.08 3.66
N LYS A 4 41.43 38.59 3.86
CA LYS A 4 41.79 37.16 3.70
C LYS A 4 41.17 36.24 4.76
N MET A 5 40.92 36.73 5.98
CA MET A 5 40.43 35.90 7.09
C MET A 5 38.92 35.63 7.03
N SER A 6 38.18 36.42 6.23
CA SER A 6 36.72 36.26 6.03
C SER A 6 36.38 35.18 5.00
N LEU A 7 37.24 34.94 4.00
CA LEU A 7 36.98 33.99 2.90
C LEU A 7 37.15 32.52 3.33
N VAL A 8 38.11 32.24 4.22
CA VAL A 8 38.35 30.89 4.78
C VAL A 8 37.21 30.49 5.72
N LYS A 9 36.69 31.43 6.52
CA LYS A 9 35.53 31.20 7.39
C LYS A 9 34.27 30.83 6.58
N LYS A 10 34.03 31.52 5.46
CA LYS A 10 32.89 31.24 4.56
C LYS A 10 32.99 29.88 3.88
N SER A 11 34.20 29.44 3.53
CA SER A 11 34.41 28.13 2.88
C SER A 11 34.24 26.95 3.85
N CYS A 12 34.69 27.08 5.11
CA CYS A 12 34.41 26.06 6.14
C CYS A 12 32.92 25.97 6.50
N LEU A 13 32.21 27.10 6.55
CA LEU A 13 30.77 27.14 6.80
C LEU A 13 29.98 26.44 5.67
N ALA A 14 30.35 26.67 4.41
CA ALA A 14 29.71 26.02 3.26
C ALA A 14 29.94 24.50 3.24
N ALA A 15 31.15 24.04 3.55
CA ALA A 15 31.46 22.61 3.64
C ALA A 15 30.74 21.92 4.82
N ALA A 16 30.62 22.59 5.96
CA ALA A 16 29.89 22.07 7.12
C ALA A 16 28.37 21.97 6.85
N LEU A 17 27.79 22.95 6.15
CA LEU A 17 26.38 22.93 5.75
C LEU A 17 26.07 21.83 4.73
N LEU A 18 26.97 21.59 3.77
CA LEU A 18 26.82 20.50 2.80
C LEU A 18 26.96 19.11 3.46
N GLY A 19 27.88 18.98 4.42
CA GLY A 19 28.07 17.73 5.19
C GLY A 19 26.85 17.38 6.07
N ALA A 20 26.24 18.37 6.71
CA ALA A 20 25.04 18.18 7.53
C ALA A 20 23.81 17.78 6.69
N ALA A 21 23.66 18.33 5.49
CA ALA A 21 22.57 17.96 4.58
C ALA A 21 22.69 16.51 4.07
N CYS A 22 23.92 16.05 3.77
CA CYS A 22 24.15 14.66 3.38
C CYS A 22 23.89 13.67 4.54
N ALA A 23 24.23 14.02 5.78
CA ALA A 23 23.96 13.16 6.95
C ALA A 23 22.46 13.00 7.23
N ALA A 24 21.66 14.07 7.06
CA ALA A 24 20.21 14.02 7.23
C ALA A 24 19.51 13.18 6.14
N ALA A 25 20.03 13.18 4.90
CA ALA A 25 19.50 12.36 3.81
C ALA A 25 19.81 10.85 3.99
N LEU A 26 20.92 10.53 4.67
CA LEU A 26 21.32 9.14 4.98
C LEU A 26 20.61 8.57 6.22
N ALA A 27 19.98 9.43 7.03
CA ALA A 27 19.25 9.08 8.25
C ALA A 27 17.72 9.15 8.07
N ALA A 28 17.21 9.06 6.84
CA ALA A 28 15.80 8.76 6.62
C ALA A 28 15.56 7.29 7.01
N ASP A 29 15.60 7.03 8.32
CA ASP A 29 15.35 5.73 8.90
C ASP A 29 13.94 5.29 8.52
N TRP A 30 13.82 4.02 8.15
CA TRP A 30 12.52 3.39 8.02
C TRP A 30 11.77 3.56 9.35
N ALA A 31 10.68 4.32 9.33
CA ALA A 31 9.81 4.50 10.48
C ALA A 31 8.56 3.62 10.31
N PHE A 32 8.28 2.78 11.30
CA PHE A 32 7.00 2.09 11.38
C PHE A 32 5.89 3.13 11.66
N ALA A 33 5.12 3.45 10.63
CA ALA A 33 4.10 4.48 10.68
C ALA A 33 2.83 4.05 9.94
N PHE A 34 1.69 4.21 10.60
CA PHE A 34 0.39 4.10 9.95
C PHE A 34 0.15 5.32 9.07
N LYS A 35 -0.38 5.07 7.87
CA LYS A 35 -0.78 6.12 6.93
C LYS A 35 -2.28 6.06 6.75
N PRO A 36 -2.97 7.21 6.63
CA PRO A 36 -4.37 7.20 6.27
C PRO A 36 -4.54 6.56 4.90
N VAL A 37 -5.56 5.71 4.76
CA VAL A 37 -5.92 5.05 3.51
C VAL A 37 -7.40 5.30 3.23
N ALA A 38 -7.73 5.47 1.94
CA ALA A 38 -9.10 5.45 1.49
C ALA A 38 -9.47 3.99 1.15
N ALA A 39 -10.36 3.40 1.95
CA ALA A 39 -10.87 2.06 1.72
C ALA A 39 -12.37 2.02 2.01
N GLN A 40 -13.07 1.19 1.25
CA GLN A 40 -14.45 0.81 1.52
C GLN A 40 -14.45 -0.56 2.20
N MET A 41 -15.46 -0.84 3.01
CA MET A 41 -15.62 -2.14 3.63
C MET A 41 -17.08 -2.55 3.74
N ALA A 42 -17.32 -3.85 3.72
CA ALA A 42 -18.63 -4.44 3.94
C ALA A 42 -18.52 -5.59 4.95
N ILE A 43 -19.43 -5.63 5.92
CA ILE A 43 -19.56 -6.73 6.87
C ILE A 43 -20.79 -7.56 6.48
N TYR A 44 -20.62 -8.87 6.36
CA TYR A 44 -21.63 -9.77 5.78
C TYR A 44 -21.59 -11.18 6.40
N SER A 45 -22.69 -11.91 6.29
CA SER A 45 -22.76 -13.38 6.43
C SER A 45 -22.79 -14.06 5.06
N GLY A 46 -22.65 -15.38 5.03
CA GLY A 46 -22.68 -16.15 3.78
C GLY A 46 -21.40 -16.01 2.98
N GLY A 47 -21.50 -16.06 1.65
CA GLY A 47 -20.39 -15.88 0.71
C GLY A 47 -20.49 -14.55 -0.04
N LEU A 48 -19.39 -14.07 -0.62
CA LEU A 48 -19.38 -12.81 -1.37
C LEU A 48 -20.33 -12.79 -2.58
N GLY A 49 -20.70 -13.95 -3.13
CA GLY A 49 -21.67 -14.06 -4.24
C GLY A 49 -23.13 -14.02 -3.81
N ASP A 50 -23.40 -14.20 -2.51
CA ASP A 50 -24.75 -14.15 -1.94
C ASP A 50 -24.65 -13.64 -0.48
N PRO A 51 -24.33 -12.35 -0.30
CA PRO A 51 -24.11 -11.79 1.03
C PRO A 51 -25.44 -11.62 1.77
N ALA A 52 -25.44 -11.98 3.04
CA ALA A 52 -26.57 -11.79 3.95
C ALA A 52 -26.22 -10.83 5.09
N ALA A 53 -27.25 -10.40 5.84
CA ALA A 53 -27.07 -9.60 7.05
C ALA A 53 -26.18 -10.36 8.07
N PRO A 54 -25.15 -9.72 8.65
CA PRO A 54 -24.22 -10.37 9.56
C PRO A 54 -24.90 -10.87 10.84
N THR A 55 -24.41 -12.00 11.37
CA THR A 55 -24.89 -12.59 12.63
C THR A 55 -23.74 -12.78 13.61
N ALA A 56 -24.04 -13.07 14.88
CA ALA A 56 -23.00 -13.34 15.87
C ALA A 56 -22.20 -14.62 15.59
N GLN A 57 -22.78 -15.58 14.85
CA GLN A 57 -22.16 -16.87 14.54
C GLN A 57 -21.48 -16.91 13.17
N ASP A 58 -21.81 -15.94 12.31
CA ASP A 58 -21.26 -15.77 10.97
C ASP A 58 -21.15 -14.27 10.64
N ALA A 59 -19.94 -13.75 10.70
CA ALA A 59 -19.65 -12.40 10.23
C ALA A 59 -18.28 -12.39 9.56
N LYS A 60 -18.21 -11.78 8.40
CA LYS A 60 -17.00 -11.62 7.58
C LYS A 60 -16.87 -10.16 7.21
N VAL A 61 -15.66 -9.71 6.96
CA VAL A 61 -15.39 -8.37 6.42
C VAL A 61 -14.65 -8.50 5.10
N SER A 62 -15.06 -7.71 4.11
CA SER A 62 -14.28 -7.44 2.90
C SER A 62 -13.85 -5.98 2.88
N PHE A 63 -12.62 -5.74 2.46
CA PHE A 63 -12.06 -4.43 2.21
C PHE A 63 -11.80 -4.26 0.71
N HIS A 64 -12.18 -3.09 0.19
CA HIS A 64 -11.80 -2.60 -1.13
C HIS A 64 -10.96 -1.34 -0.96
N MET A 65 -9.68 -1.44 -1.29
CA MET A 65 -8.73 -0.34 -1.22
C MET A 65 -8.39 0.16 -2.62
N GLN A 66 -8.26 1.48 -2.76
CA GLN A 66 -7.93 2.14 -4.04
C GLN A 66 -6.83 3.19 -3.89
N GLY A 67 -6.41 3.75 -5.02
CA GLY A 67 -5.47 4.87 -5.08
C GLY A 67 -4.05 4.48 -4.68
N LYS A 68 -3.31 5.43 -4.10
CA LYS A 68 -1.88 5.25 -3.80
C LYS A 68 -1.61 4.05 -2.90
N ALA A 69 -2.46 3.79 -1.91
CA ALA A 69 -2.28 2.67 -0.99
C ALA A 69 -2.41 1.31 -1.71
N ALA A 70 -3.39 1.17 -2.61
CA ALA A 70 -3.54 -0.02 -3.43
C ALA A 70 -2.35 -0.20 -4.39
N ARG A 71 -1.85 0.88 -5.00
CA ARG A 71 -0.66 0.84 -5.85
C ARG A 71 0.59 0.42 -5.06
N ASP A 72 0.79 0.99 -3.87
CA ASP A 72 1.90 0.68 -2.98
C ASP A 72 1.89 -0.82 -2.56
N LEU A 73 0.69 -1.41 -2.38
CA LEU A 73 0.54 -2.85 -2.14
C LEU A 73 0.85 -3.64 -3.41
N PHE A 74 0.21 -3.34 -4.53
CA PHE A 74 0.40 -4.03 -5.82
C PHE A 74 1.88 -4.15 -6.21
N ASP A 75 2.65 -3.06 -6.03
CA ASP A 75 4.07 -3.02 -6.36
C ASP A 75 4.93 -3.92 -5.47
N ARG A 76 4.47 -4.23 -4.25
CA ARG A 76 5.14 -5.11 -3.28
C ARG A 76 4.64 -6.55 -3.30
N LEU A 77 3.46 -6.79 -3.88
CA LEU A 77 3.00 -8.13 -4.19
C LEU A 77 3.89 -8.76 -5.25
N GLY A 78 3.93 -10.09 -5.25
CA GLY A 78 4.76 -10.91 -6.15
C GLY A 78 4.46 -10.71 -7.65
N PRO A 79 4.96 -11.60 -8.51
CA PRO A 79 4.79 -11.46 -9.95
C PRO A 79 3.31 -11.49 -10.35
N ASP A 80 3.05 -11.01 -11.57
CA ASP A 80 1.72 -11.04 -12.15
C ASP A 80 1.24 -12.50 -12.30
N VAL A 81 -0.04 -12.73 -12.05
CA VAL A 81 -0.70 -14.02 -12.18
C VAL A 81 -1.80 -13.95 -13.22
N LYS A 82 -2.08 -15.08 -13.87
CA LYS A 82 -3.33 -15.23 -14.64
C LYS A 82 -4.50 -15.33 -13.66
N ASN A 83 -5.62 -14.71 -14.02
CA ASN A 83 -6.82 -14.71 -13.20
C ASN A 83 -8.05 -14.84 -14.11
N GLU A 84 -9.08 -15.52 -13.62
CA GLU A 84 -10.32 -15.78 -14.36
C GLU A 84 -11.20 -14.51 -14.48
N CYS A 85 -10.96 -13.52 -13.64
CA CYS A 85 -11.73 -12.28 -13.56
C CYS A 85 -11.59 -11.34 -14.76
N THR A 86 -10.61 -11.55 -15.63
CA THR A 86 -10.37 -10.67 -16.78
C THR A 86 -9.69 -11.41 -17.92
N THR A 87 -10.12 -11.10 -19.13
CA THR A 87 -9.48 -11.54 -20.38
C THR A 87 -8.67 -10.44 -21.05
N ASP A 88 -8.68 -9.21 -20.50
CA ASP A 88 -7.92 -8.10 -21.07
C ASP A 88 -6.42 -8.26 -20.74
N PRO A 89 -5.54 -8.45 -21.75
CA PRO A 89 -4.11 -8.64 -21.52
C PRO A 89 -3.40 -7.40 -20.94
N LYS A 90 -4.06 -6.23 -20.93
CA LYS A 90 -3.53 -5.00 -20.30
C LYS A 90 -3.79 -4.96 -18.80
N VAL A 91 -4.78 -5.72 -18.31
CA VAL A 91 -5.09 -5.77 -16.88
C VAL A 91 -4.09 -6.69 -16.20
N ARG A 92 -3.42 -6.15 -15.18
CA ARG A 92 -2.42 -6.89 -14.41
C ARG A 92 -3.01 -7.31 -13.10
N VAL A 93 -2.92 -8.59 -12.77
CA VAL A 93 -3.38 -9.12 -11.49
C VAL A 93 -2.18 -9.63 -10.72
N ARG A 94 -2.10 -9.27 -9.44
CA ARG A 94 -1.13 -9.82 -8.50
C ARG A 94 -1.88 -10.33 -7.29
N MET A 95 -1.53 -11.54 -6.86
CA MET A 95 -2.20 -12.18 -5.74
C MET A 95 -1.19 -12.91 -4.86
N LYS A 96 -1.39 -12.83 -3.56
CA LYS A 96 -0.68 -13.65 -2.58
C LYS A 96 -1.69 -14.08 -1.51
N GLU A 97 -1.88 -15.38 -1.39
CA GLU A 97 -2.91 -15.97 -0.54
C GLU A 97 -4.29 -15.35 -0.83
N ARG A 98 -4.82 -14.57 0.11
CA ARG A 98 -6.15 -13.96 0.06
C ARG A 98 -6.14 -12.45 -0.24
N LEU A 99 -4.95 -11.87 -0.44
CA LEU A 99 -4.79 -10.51 -0.91
C LEU A 99 -4.67 -10.52 -2.44
N GLN A 100 -5.64 -9.90 -3.10
CA GLN A 100 -5.66 -9.73 -4.55
C GLN A 100 -5.58 -8.25 -4.88
N CYS A 101 -4.74 -7.87 -5.84
CA CYS A 101 -4.72 -6.53 -6.40
C CYS A 101 -4.83 -6.60 -7.93
N ILE A 102 -5.68 -5.75 -8.49
CA ILE A 102 -5.96 -5.64 -9.92
C ILE A 102 -5.59 -4.23 -10.34
N GLN A 103 -4.70 -4.12 -11.32
CA GLN A 103 -4.34 -2.87 -11.97
C GLN A 103 -4.99 -2.83 -13.36
N TYR A 104 -5.94 -1.92 -13.53
CA TYR A 104 -6.56 -1.61 -14.81
C TYR A 104 -5.74 -0.56 -15.59
N SER A 105 -5.13 0.37 -14.87
CA SER A 105 -4.18 1.37 -15.41
C SER A 105 -3.20 1.85 -14.33
N ASN A 106 -2.23 2.68 -14.71
CA ASN A 106 -1.27 3.24 -13.73
C ASN A 106 -1.95 4.05 -12.60
N SER A 107 -3.10 4.67 -12.87
CA SER A 107 -3.88 5.44 -11.89
C SER A 107 -5.06 4.68 -11.28
N ASP A 108 -5.40 3.51 -11.84
CA ASP A 108 -6.52 2.68 -11.38
C ASP A 108 -6.02 1.31 -10.94
N THR A 109 -5.88 1.17 -9.63
CA THR A 109 -5.46 -0.06 -8.97
C THR A 109 -6.37 -0.28 -7.77
N SER A 110 -6.98 -1.46 -7.72
CA SER A 110 -7.86 -1.90 -6.65
C SER A 110 -7.27 -3.11 -5.95
N CYS A 111 -7.30 -3.13 -4.62
CA CYS A 111 -6.91 -4.28 -3.82
C CYS A 111 -8.09 -4.76 -2.97
N TYR A 112 -8.23 -6.07 -2.86
CA TYR A 112 -9.29 -6.77 -2.16
C TYR A 112 -8.70 -7.79 -1.21
N PHE A 113 -9.19 -7.78 0.03
CA PHE A 113 -8.85 -8.76 1.06
C PHE A 113 -9.96 -8.76 2.12
N GLY A 114 -10.04 -9.83 2.89
CA GLY A 114 -11.05 -9.93 3.94
C GLY A 114 -10.61 -10.83 5.08
N PHE A 115 -11.44 -10.84 6.11
CA PHE A 115 -11.28 -11.71 7.28
C PHE A 115 -12.62 -12.29 7.69
N ASP A 116 -12.61 -13.56 8.11
CA ASP A 116 -13.67 -14.11 8.94
C ASP A 116 -13.54 -13.50 10.34
N LEU A 117 -14.58 -12.81 10.81
CA LEU A 117 -14.56 -12.09 12.09
C LEU A 117 -14.75 -13.03 13.29
N LYS A 118 -15.13 -14.28 13.06
CA LYS A 118 -15.30 -15.29 14.13
C LYS A 118 -13.96 -15.83 14.60
N ASP A 119 -13.05 -16.12 13.67
CA ASP A 119 -11.76 -16.76 13.97
C ASP A 119 -10.54 -15.98 13.48
N GLY A 120 -10.75 -14.83 12.82
CA GLY A 120 -9.70 -13.96 12.32
C GLY A 120 -8.97 -14.50 11.08
N LYS A 121 -9.44 -15.60 10.47
CA LYS A 121 -8.78 -16.15 9.28
C LYS A 121 -8.91 -15.21 8.10
N SER A 122 -7.82 -15.07 7.35
CA SER A 122 -7.87 -14.33 6.10
C SER A 122 -8.70 -15.08 5.06
N ILE A 123 -9.56 -14.33 4.37
CA ILE A 123 -10.45 -14.79 3.30
C ILE A 123 -10.35 -13.82 2.11
N GLY A 124 -10.83 -14.24 0.93
CA GLY A 124 -10.89 -13.35 -0.23
C GLY A 124 -11.81 -12.15 0.03
N GLY A 125 -11.48 -10.99 -0.53
CA GLY A 125 -12.31 -9.77 -0.45
C GLY A 125 -13.14 -9.51 -1.71
N SER A 126 -12.94 -10.28 -2.77
CA SER A 126 -13.63 -10.16 -4.04
C SER A 126 -13.97 -11.53 -4.60
N ILE A 127 -14.96 -11.56 -5.48
CA ILE A 127 -15.26 -12.68 -6.36
C ILE A 127 -15.33 -12.17 -7.79
N CYS A 128 -15.30 -13.13 -8.70
CA CYS A 128 -15.54 -13.02 -10.11
C CYS A 128 -16.56 -14.13 -10.43
#